data_AF-A0A934K6X4-F1
#
_entry.id   AF-A0A934K6X4-F1
#
_cell.length_a   1.000
_cell.length_b   1.000
_cell.length_c   1.000
_cell.angle_alpha   90.00
_cell.angle_beta   90.00
_cell.angle_gamma   90.00
#
_symmetry.space_group_name_H-M   'P 1'
#
loop_
_entity.id
_entity.type
_entity.pdbx_description
1 polymer ?
#
loop_
_entity_poly.entity_id
_entity_poly.type
_entity_poly.pdbx_seq_one_letter_code
_entity_poly.pdbx_strand_id
1 'polypeptide(L)'
;MNDLVRTPRGLAVLALGALLLVVLGGCAVKHPTPNVVRGKQLFVAKCGSCHTLSHASTMGNVGPNLDQAFNQDRADGLHDVRGLVYDWIQYPNVQGVMPAGLYRGQKAADVAGYVALVAAVPGQDTGALAR
;
A
#
# COMPACT_ATOMS: atom_id res chain seq x y z
N MET A 1 -18.00 -6.31 -69.72
CA MET A 1 -17.07 -6.76 -68.68
C MET A 1 -16.62 -5.54 -67.90
N ASN A 2 -16.82 -5.60 -66.58
CA ASN A 2 -16.31 -4.72 -65.51
C ASN A 2 -16.74 -3.25 -65.50
N ASP A 3 -17.51 -2.88 -64.47
CA ASP A 3 -17.23 -1.66 -63.70
C ASP A 3 -17.69 -1.80 -62.23
N LEU A 4 -16.69 -2.10 -61.40
CA LEU A 4 -16.37 -1.51 -60.10
C LEU A 4 -17.50 -1.31 -59.07
N VAL A 5 -17.63 -2.33 -58.22
CA VAL A 5 -18.24 -2.26 -56.88
C VAL A 5 -17.50 -1.22 -56.02
N ARG A 6 -18.22 -0.17 -55.64
CA ARG A 6 -17.76 0.90 -54.74
C ARG A 6 -17.81 0.39 -53.29
N THR A 7 -16.67 -0.04 -52.75
CA THR A 7 -16.56 -0.42 -51.33
C THR A 7 -16.50 0.81 -50.43
N PRO A 8 -17.38 0.93 -49.40
CA PRO A 8 -17.33 2.04 -48.46
C PRO A 8 -16.18 1.86 -47.47
N ARG A 9 -15.10 2.62 -47.68
CA ARG A 9 -13.91 2.77 -46.82
C ARG A 9 -14.20 3.49 -45.48
N GLY A 10 -15.40 3.36 -44.92
CA GLY A 10 -15.83 4.12 -43.74
C GLY A 10 -15.71 3.39 -42.39
N LEU A 11 -15.65 2.06 -42.41
CA LEU A 11 -15.75 1.26 -41.18
C LEU A 11 -14.39 0.85 -40.57
N ALA A 12 -13.29 0.96 -41.32
CA ALA A 12 -11.98 0.54 -40.84
C ALA A 12 -11.28 1.56 -39.91
N VAL A 13 -11.70 2.83 -39.91
CA VAL A 13 -11.03 3.90 -39.16
C VAL A 13 -11.47 3.97 -37.69
N LEU A 14 -12.69 3.52 -37.37
CA LEU A 14 -13.22 3.59 -35.99
C LEU A 14 -12.65 2.50 -35.06
N ALA A 15 -12.19 1.36 -35.59
CA ALA A 15 -11.61 0.29 -34.77
C ALA A 15 -10.19 0.62 -34.27
N LEU A 16 -9.43 1.44 -34.99
CA LEU A 16 -8.07 1.84 -34.61
C LEU A 16 -8.04 2.97 -33.57
N GLY A 17 -9.06 3.84 -33.53
CA GLY A 17 -9.15 4.92 -32.55
C GLY A 17 -9.45 4.43 -31.12
N ALA A 18 -10.26 3.38 -30.97
CA ALA A 18 -10.62 2.83 -29.67
C ALA A 18 -9.48 2.05 -28.98
N LEU A 19 -8.55 1.47 -29.75
CA LEU A 19 -7.43 0.70 -29.21
C LEU A 19 -6.33 1.59 -28.59
N LEU A 20 -6.18 2.83 -29.07
CA LEU A 20 -5.16 3.77 -28.60
C LEU A 20 -5.43 4.35 -27.20
N LEU A 21 -6.69 4.37 -26.74
CA LEU A 21 -7.04 4.90 -25.42
C LEU A 21 -6.74 3.92 -24.26
N VAL A 22 -6.61 2.62 -24.54
CA VAL A 22 -6.36 1.59 -23.51
C VAL A 22 -4.88 1.53 -23.09
N VAL A 23 -3.95 1.93 -23.95
CA VAL A 23 -2.50 1.77 -23.72
C VAL A 23 -1.93 2.84 -22.77
N LEU A 24 -2.58 3.99 -22.61
CA LEU A 24 -2.06 5.11 -21.80
C LEU A 24 -2.37 4.99 -20.29
N GLY A 25 -3.18 4.03 -19.85
CA GLY A 25 -3.65 3.92 -18.45
C GLY A 25 -2.84 2.98 -17.53
N GLY A 26 -1.86 2.24 -18.04
CA GLY A 26 -1.29 1.08 -17.32
C GLY A 26 -0.30 1.38 -16.19
N CYS A 27 0.26 2.59 -16.11
CA CYS A 27 1.35 2.88 -15.16
C CYS A 27 0.88 3.24 -13.74
N ALA A 28 -0.41 3.51 -13.52
CA ALA A 28 -0.93 3.99 -12.23
C ALA A 28 -1.25 2.87 -11.21
N VAL A 29 -1.21 1.60 -11.61
CA VAL A 29 -1.76 0.47 -10.80
C VAL A 29 -0.69 -0.26 -9.98
N LYS A 30 0.59 0.17 -10.01
CA LYS A 30 1.68 -0.61 -9.38
C LYS A 30 1.66 -0.62 -7.84
N HIS A 31 1.03 0.38 -7.20
CA HIS A 31 0.90 0.43 -5.75
C HIS A 31 -0.56 0.69 -5.35
N PRO A 32 -1.23 -0.25 -4.69
CA PRO A 32 -2.59 -0.02 -4.21
C PRO A 32 -2.60 1.16 -3.23
N THR A 33 -3.57 2.06 -3.38
CA THR A 33 -3.81 3.11 -2.40
C THR A 33 -4.22 2.46 -1.07
N PRO A 34 -3.53 2.73 0.04
CA PRO A 34 -3.84 2.09 1.31
C PRO A 34 -5.11 2.67 1.94
N ASN A 35 -5.95 1.80 2.48
CA ASN A 35 -7.02 2.17 3.40
C ASN A 35 -6.46 2.15 4.84
N VAL A 36 -6.06 3.32 5.35
CA VAL A 36 -5.38 3.43 6.66
C VAL A 36 -6.28 3.06 7.84
N VAL A 37 -7.60 3.25 7.74
CA VAL A 37 -8.56 2.82 8.78
C VAL A 37 -8.60 1.30 8.86
N ARG A 38 -8.66 0.64 7.71
CA ARG A 38 -8.53 -0.82 7.64
C ARG A 38 -7.14 -1.28 8.10
N GLY A 39 -6.11 -0.53 7.75
CA GLY A 39 -4.72 -0.76 8.19
C GLY A 39 -4.58 -0.81 9.70
N LYS A 40 -5.15 0.17 10.42
CA LYS A 40 -5.20 0.19 11.88
C LYS A 40 -5.86 -1.07 12.45
N GLN A 41 -7.04 -1.44 11.95
CA GLN A 41 -7.75 -2.63 12.41
C GLN A 41 -6.92 -3.90 12.24
N LEU A 42 -6.29 -4.05 11.07
CA LEU A 42 -5.44 -5.20 10.75
C LEU A 42 -4.16 -5.23 11.60
N PHE A 43 -3.58 -4.06 11.88
CA PHE A 43 -2.43 -3.89 12.76
C PHE A 43 -2.77 -4.33 14.18
N VAL A 44 -3.84 -3.81 14.77
CA VAL A 44 -4.28 -4.21 16.12
C VAL A 44 -4.52 -5.71 16.19
N ALA A 45 -5.15 -6.30 15.17
CA ALA A 45 -5.52 -7.71 15.16
C ALA A 45 -4.34 -8.70 15.10
N LYS A 46 -3.18 -8.31 14.55
CA LYS A 46 -2.06 -9.26 14.33
C LYS A 46 -0.66 -8.75 14.68
N CYS A 47 -0.46 -7.44 14.71
CA CYS A 47 0.83 -6.81 14.92
C CYS A 47 0.94 -6.24 16.34
N GLY A 48 -0.18 -5.80 16.92
CA GLY A 48 -0.23 -5.10 18.20
C GLY A 48 0.23 -5.90 19.42
N SER A 49 0.14 -7.24 19.39
CA SER A 49 0.69 -8.08 20.46
C SER A 49 2.22 -8.06 20.50
N CYS A 50 2.88 -7.76 19.37
CA CYS A 50 4.33 -7.73 19.29
C CYS A 50 4.91 -6.31 19.30
N HIS A 51 4.20 -5.34 18.73
CA HIS A 51 4.72 -3.98 18.54
C HIS A 51 4.01 -2.94 19.40
N THR A 52 4.80 -2.01 19.93
CA THR A 52 4.29 -0.78 20.55
C THR A 52 3.98 0.21 19.44
N LEU A 53 2.78 0.77 19.47
CA LEU A 53 2.34 1.86 18.59
C LEU A 53 1.18 2.60 19.25
N SER A 54 1.47 3.78 19.78
CA SER A 54 0.56 4.62 20.57
C SER A 54 -0.76 4.92 19.86
N HIS A 55 -0.70 5.31 18.58
CA HIS A 55 -1.86 5.57 17.73
C HIS A 55 -2.80 4.35 17.60
N ALA A 56 -2.24 3.12 17.68
CA ALA A 56 -3.00 1.88 17.66
C ALA A 56 -3.40 1.38 19.05
N SER A 57 -3.01 2.09 20.13
CA SER A 57 -3.18 1.64 21.52
C SER A 57 -2.60 0.25 21.80
N THR A 58 -1.48 -0.08 21.16
CA THR A 58 -0.81 -1.38 21.33
C THR A 58 0.45 -1.22 22.16
N MET A 59 0.72 -2.24 23.00
CA MET A 59 1.83 -2.22 23.97
C MET A 59 2.76 -3.43 23.83
N GLY A 60 2.75 -4.10 22.67
CA GLY A 60 3.64 -5.23 22.43
C GLY A 60 5.11 -4.82 22.51
N ASN A 61 5.95 -5.67 23.10
CA ASN A 61 7.36 -5.40 23.37
C ASN A 61 8.31 -6.49 22.85
N VAL A 62 7.81 -7.36 21.98
CA VAL A 62 8.57 -8.43 21.34
C VAL A 62 9.30 -7.90 20.10
N GLY A 63 8.60 -7.10 19.30
CA GLY A 63 9.15 -6.37 18.17
C GLY A 63 9.56 -4.94 18.56
N PRO A 64 10.14 -4.18 17.61
CA PRO A 64 10.49 -2.77 17.82
C PRO A 64 9.28 -1.92 18.21
N ASN A 65 9.54 -0.90 19.02
CA ASN A 65 8.62 0.20 19.28
C ASN A 65 8.50 1.09 18.04
N LEU A 66 7.33 1.11 17.42
CA LEU A 66 7.08 1.87 16.19
C LEU A 66 6.79 3.36 16.43
N ASP A 67 6.57 3.77 17.68
CA ASP A 67 6.56 5.20 18.05
C ASP A 67 7.97 5.81 17.95
N GLN A 68 9.01 4.99 17.94
CA GLN A 68 10.41 5.41 17.89
C GLN A 68 11.13 4.94 16.63
N ALA A 69 10.72 3.81 16.07
CA ALA A 69 11.20 3.35 14.78
C ALA A 69 10.93 4.41 13.70
N PHE A 70 11.84 4.54 12.74
CA PHE A 70 11.77 5.55 11.67
C PHE A 70 11.97 7.01 12.08
N ASN A 71 12.36 7.31 13.34
CA ASN A 71 12.72 8.68 13.74
C ASN A 71 13.87 9.25 12.87
N GLN A 72 14.93 8.47 12.66
CA GLN A 72 16.04 8.87 11.78
C GLN A 72 15.59 8.92 10.33
N ASP A 73 14.82 7.94 9.86
CA ASP A 73 14.28 7.95 8.50
C ASP A 73 13.48 9.23 8.22
N ARG A 74 12.66 9.69 9.17
CA ARG A 74 11.95 10.97 9.06
C ARG A 74 12.90 12.17 9.10
N ALA A 75 13.93 12.15 9.94
CA ALA A 75 14.91 13.22 10.04
C ALA A 75 15.74 13.36 8.75
N ASP A 76 16.10 12.23 8.15
CA ASP A 76 16.86 12.12 6.90
C ASP A 76 16.00 12.36 5.66
N GLY A 77 14.68 12.47 5.84
CA GLY A 77 13.72 12.61 4.74
C GLY A 77 13.60 11.34 3.89
N LEU A 78 13.92 10.16 4.42
CA LEU A 78 13.71 8.90 3.72
C LEU A 78 12.21 8.65 3.49
N HIS A 79 11.85 8.49 2.22
CA HIS A 79 10.46 8.65 1.79
C HIS A 79 9.64 7.34 1.73
N ASP A 80 10.23 6.16 1.94
CA ASP A 80 9.53 4.90 1.68
C ASP A 80 9.40 3.94 2.88
N VAL A 81 9.04 4.48 4.06
CA VAL A 81 8.62 3.67 5.22
C VAL A 81 7.53 2.68 4.84
N ARG A 82 6.59 3.08 3.97
CA ARG A 82 5.49 2.22 3.53
C ARG A 82 6.00 1.00 2.75
N GLY A 83 6.90 1.18 1.79
CA GLY A 83 7.49 0.08 1.01
C GLY A 83 8.24 -0.90 1.93
N LEU A 84 9.08 -0.39 2.83
CA LEU A 84 9.81 -1.21 3.80
C LEU A 84 8.88 -2.04 4.68
N VAL A 85 7.83 -1.44 5.23
CA VAL A 85 6.86 -2.16 6.07
C VAL A 85 6.09 -3.20 5.25
N TYR A 86 5.70 -2.88 4.02
CA TYR A 86 5.04 -3.85 3.13
C TYR A 86 5.93 -5.06 2.88
N ASP A 87 7.21 -4.84 2.58
CA ASP A 87 8.17 -5.91 2.33
C ASP A 87 8.46 -6.72 3.59
N TRP A 88 8.60 -6.11 4.77
CA TRP A 88 8.80 -6.85 6.02
C TRP A 88 7.59 -7.67 6.45
N ILE A 89 6.36 -7.23 6.16
CA ILE A 89 5.16 -8.06 6.38
C ILE A 89 5.25 -9.38 5.59
N GLN A 90 5.92 -9.36 4.44
CA GLN A 90 6.03 -10.49 3.52
C GLN A 90 7.31 -11.31 3.76
N TYR A 91 8.42 -10.62 3.98
CA TYR A 91 9.78 -11.11 4.01
C TYR A 91 10.54 -10.49 5.20
N PRO A 92 10.14 -10.83 6.45
CA PRO A 92 10.80 -10.30 7.64
C PRO A 92 12.22 -10.83 7.77
N ASN A 93 13.02 -10.22 8.67
CA ASN A 93 14.32 -10.76 9.02
C ASN A 93 14.17 -12.18 9.59
N VAL A 94 14.77 -13.17 8.93
CA VAL A 94 14.73 -14.60 9.31
C VAL A 94 15.43 -14.91 10.64
N GLN A 95 16.27 -14.00 11.13
CA GLN A 95 16.87 -14.09 12.47
C GLN A 95 15.93 -13.54 13.56
N GLY A 96 14.89 -12.81 13.18
CA GLY A 96 13.89 -12.26 14.09
C GLY A 96 12.72 -13.23 14.33
N VAL A 97 11.79 -12.80 15.18
CA VAL A 97 10.60 -13.59 15.55
C VAL A 97 9.33 -13.18 14.80
N MET A 98 9.40 -12.17 13.93
CA MET A 98 8.26 -11.72 13.13
C MET A 98 7.90 -12.79 12.09
N PRO A 99 6.66 -13.35 12.11
CA PRO A 99 6.25 -14.34 11.11
C PRO A 99 6.15 -13.72 9.71
N ALA A 100 6.56 -14.48 8.70
CA ALA A 100 6.43 -14.07 7.30
C ALA A 100 4.98 -14.19 6.80
N GLY A 101 4.56 -13.27 5.92
CA GLY A 101 3.28 -13.33 5.22
C GLY A 101 2.04 -13.15 6.10
N LEU A 102 2.14 -12.35 7.17
CA LEU A 102 1.03 -12.05 8.09
C LEU A 102 -0.22 -11.53 7.36
N TYR A 103 0.02 -10.73 6.31
CA TYR A 103 -0.95 -10.27 5.33
C TYR A 103 -0.31 -10.21 3.95
N ARG A 104 -1.12 -10.24 2.88
CA ARG A 104 -0.67 -10.12 1.48
C ARG A 104 -1.53 -9.12 0.72
N GLY A 105 -1.01 -8.60 -0.40
CA GLY A 105 -1.75 -7.72 -1.30
C GLY A 105 -2.29 -6.49 -0.57
N GLN A 106 -3.55 -6.13 -0.84
CA GLN A 106 -4.18 -4.93 -0.26
C GLN A 106 -4.10 -4.87 1.27
N LYS A 107 -4.24 -6.01 1.98
CA LYS A 107 -4.17 -6.00 3.45
C LYS A 107 -2.78 -5.61 3.96
N ALA A 108 -1.72 -6.07 3.31
CA ALA A 108 -0.37 -5.67 3.64
C ALA A 108 -0.15 -4.18 3.30
N ALA A 109 -0.68 -3.72 2.16
CA ALA A 109 -0.61 -2.31 1.77
C ALA A 109 -1.34 -1.40 2.76
N ASP A 110 -2.53 -1.80 3.23
CA ASP A 110 -3.31 -1.06 4.23
C ASP A 110 -2.54 -0.92 5.55
N VAL A 111 -1.98 -2.03 6.07
CA VAL A 111 -1.17 -2.02 7.30
C VAL A 111 0.07 -1.15 7.11
N ALA A 112 0.80 -1.35 6.02
CA ALA A 112 2.00 -0.57 5.73
C ALA A 112 1.70 0.92 5.57
N GLY A 113 0.59 1.28 4.93
CA GLY A 113 0.15 2.65 4.78
C GLY A 113 -0.23 3.28 6.12
N TYR A 114 -0.90 2.54 7.00
CA TYR A 114 -1.19 3.01 8.35
C TYR A 114 0.09 3.19 9.17
N VAL A 115 0.98 2.20 9.21
CA VAL A 115 2.25 2.31 9.95
C VAL A 115 3.09 3.48 9.43
N ALA A 116 3.20 3.68 8.11
CA ALA A 116 3.92 4.81 7.55
C ALA A 116 3.27 6.18 7.89
N LEU A 117 1.95 6.21 8.09
CA LEU A 117 1.24 7.41 8.51
C LEU A 117 1.58 7.81 9.95
N VAL A 118 1.65 6.85 10.88
CA VAL A 118 1.69 7.14 12.33
C VAL A 118 3.00 6.78 13.04
N ALA A 119 3.87 5.96 12.45
CA ALA A 119 5.15 5.60 13.09
C ALA A 119 6.05 6.83 13.20
N ALA A 120 6.76 6.94 14.33
CA ALA A 120 7.55 8.13 14.70
C ALA A 120 6.76 9.45 14.70
N VAL A 121 5.43 9.41 14.80
CA VAL A 121 4.58 10.60 14.95
C VAL A 121 4.00 10.60 16.37
N PRO A 122 4.27 11.63 17.18
CA PRO A 122 3.65 11.72 18.49
C PRO A 122 2.18 12.09 18.37
N GLY A 123 1.34 11.50 19.22
CA GLY A 123 -0.06 11.89 19.34
C GLY A 123 -1.01 10.71 19.43
N GLN A 124 -2.25 10.98 19.06
CA GLN A 124 -3.32 10.00 19.00
C GLN A 124 -4.09 10.18 17.69
N ASP A 125 -4.70 9.10 17.23
CA ASP A 125 -5.53 9.15 16.03
C ASP A 125 -6.75 10.05 16.23
N THR A 126 -7.11 10.78 15.18
CA THR A 126 -8.30 11.65 15.14
C THR A 126 -9.22 11.27 13.99
N GLY A 127 -10.45 11.79 14.00
CA GLY A 127 -11.41 11.59 12.91
C GLY A 127 -11.73 10.12 12.65
N ALA A 128 -11.62 9.68 11.39
CA ALA A 128 -11.92 8.32 10.98
C ALA A 128 -11.01 7.25 11.61
N LEU A 129 -9.84 7.65 12.13
CA LEU A 129 -8.89 6.75 12.79
C LEU A 129 -9.09 6.70 14.31
N ALA A 130 -9.88 7.59 14.90
CA ALA A 130 -10.09 7.63 16.36
C ALA A 130 -10.91 6.46 16.94
N ARG A 131 -11.29 5.48 16.10
CA ARG A 131 -12.20 4.38 16.43
C ARG A 131 -11.52 3.03 16.29
#